data_AF-A0A6I4JWK2-F1
#
_entry.id   AF-A0A6I4JWK2-F1
#
_cell.length_a   1.000
_cell.length_b   1.000
_cell.length_c   1.000
_cell.angle_alpha   90.00
_cell.angle_beta   90.00
_cell.angle_gamma   90.00
#
_symmetry.space_group_name_H-M   'P 1'
#
loop_
_entity.id
_entity.type
_entity.pdbx_description
1 polymer ?
#
loop_
_entity_poly.entity_id
_entity_poly.type
_entity_poly.pdbx_seq_one_letter_code
_entity_poly.pdbx_strand_id
1 'polypeptide(L)'
;MMIELYQLKCALSAFTIMSLMVFIGFLPWIRAWRKTSDAPFNLIEESCFSVVATVIFLAVTGFIVSLVPSQLKHTVSLIFIILTLLLGGFKTILSSKNKDQVKAKPLELITIGGFLLFGVFVLILTSIKYPLKDNLPDGAYVNKEHVSSVKIQAITGNFPADNAVPFVVEEYLAKGISFKENSPILPGQHVANRPILVSLVTLPIRVALRSPKEMGNLPTYEYVSTQWPDFRVLMRDEAAFSVFLGVGVFLNACLFLGAGLMATRIERFSWRSGALLFSLFATSPYFIFQTMFTWPKSLAGFFIITSIFIFQKYKNPFLTGMLLALAYLSHPYAIGYFIVASCIFFIWGNTESLYNRLSTVAVIALSFVLFVSPWFIWIRFFVGGSSDLIAQNFSSSEVSAFQFFWPRAVNLMNATFPTHLLSFDAHLTSIYTSSSLNLAGAVGLLLFVIFVSMTGFTMFFGNTIQSKNLSLPPPTDIKQCVWIFGLASLLLACVFSYPAVAVVHGWQPLAALVLLLGVYWANNSKIALALCWLQVLINITMTVMYFYRRFLISD
;
A
#
# COMPACT_ATOMS: atom_id res chain seq x y z
N MET A 1 -29.63 -3.41 -0.81
CA MET A 1 -28.31 -2.80 -1.12
C MET A 1 -28.20 -2.62 -2.62
N MET A 2 -28.26 -1.39 -3.13
CA MET A 2 -28.13 -1.12 -4.57
C MET A 2 -26.63 -0.96 -4.90
N ILE A 3 -26.12 -1.78 -5.82
CA ILE A 3 -24.73 -1.72 -6.29
C ILE A 3 -24.70 -0.84 -7.55
N GLU A 4 -23.76 0.09 -7.61
CA GLU A 4 -23.47 0.92 -8.79
C GLU A 4 -22.71 0.08 -9.83
N LEU A 5 -23.45 -0.79 -10.54
CA LEU A 5 -22.89 -1.75 -11.49
C LEU A 5 -21.98 -1.10 -12.54
N TYR A 6 -22.27 0.14 -12.96
CA TYR A 6 -21.45 0.86 -13.91
C TYR A 6 -20.06 1.21 -13.34
N GLN A 7 -20.01 1.81 -12.15
CA GLN A 7 -18.75 2.13 -11.45
C GLN A 7 -17.96 0.85 -11.15
N LEU A 8 -18.65 -0.19 -10.66
CA LEU A 8 -18.05 -1.50 -10.39
C LEU A 8 -17.43 -2.10 -11.65
N LYS A 9 -18.13 -2.04 -12.79
CA LYS A 9 -17.61 -2.53 -14.08
C LYS A 9 -16.36 -1.77 -14.50
N CYS A 10 -16.33 -0.44 -14.36
CA CYS A 10 -15.16 0.39 -14.68
C CYS A 10 -13.97 0.01 -13.79
N ALA A 11 -14.18 -0.12 -12.48
CA ALA A 11 -13.13 -0.50 -11.55
C ALA A 11 -12.61 -1.93 -11.78
N LEU A 12 -13.52 -2.90 -11.98
CA LEU A 12 -13.15 -4.29 -12.28
C LEU A 12 -12.40 -4.42 -13.61
N SER A 13 -12.73 -3.61 -14.62
CA SER A 13 -12.00 -3.59 -15.89
C SER A 13 -10.54 -3.20 -15.68
N ALA A 14 -10.29 -2.14 -14.91
CA ALA A 14 -8.94 -1.67 -14.60
C ALA A 14 -8.16 -2.67 -13.73
N PHE A 15 -8.81 -3.22 -12.70
CA PHE A 15 -8.26 -4.27 -11.85
C PHE A 15 -7.89 -5.54 -12.65
N THR A 16 -8.74 -5.90 -13.63
CA THR A 16 -8.49 -7.05 -14.51
C THR A 16 -7.30 -6.78 -15.43
N ILE A 17 -7.19 -5.59 -16.03
CA ILE A 17 -6.02 -5.22 -16.84
C ILE A 17 -4.73 -5.33 -16.02
N MET A 18 -4.71 -4.78 -14.80
CA MET A 18 -3.57 -4.92 -13.88
C MET A 18 -3.22 -6.40 -13.63
N SER A 19 -4.23 -7.22 -13.35
CA SER A 19 -4.05 -8.65 -13.12
C SER A 19 -3.48 -9.36 -14.35
N LEU A 20 -3.99 -9.07 -15.56
CA LEU A 20 -3.50 -9.64 -16.81
C LEU A 20 -2.06 -9.20 -17.08
N MET A 21 -1.71 -7.94 -16.85
CA MET A 21 -0.34 -7.46 -17.02
C MET A 21 0.63 -8.18 -16.09
N VAL A 22 0.25 -8.42 -14.84
CA VAL A 22 1.09 -9.19 -13.89
C VAL A 22 1.18 -10.67 -14.30
N PHE A 23 0.07 -11.37 -14.50
CA PHE A 23 0.09 -12.83 -14.63
C PHE A 23 0.31 -13.35 -16.05
N ILE A 24 -0.10 -12.59 -17.08
CA ILE A 24 0.12 -12.94 -18.49
C ILE A 24 1.27 -12.12 -19.05
N GLY A 25 1.32 -10.82 -18.76
CA GLY A 25 2.33 -9.91 -19.28
C GLY A 25 3.74 -10.25 -18.77
N PHE A 26 3.99 -10.12 -17.46
CA PHE A 26 5.34 -10.15 -16.88
C PHE A 26 5.75 -11.48 -16.25
N LEU A 27 4.83 -12.23 -15.61
CA LEU A 27 5.15 -13.48 -14.92
C LEU A 27 5.91 -14.51 -15.80
N PRO A 28 5.56 -14.71 -17.09
CA PRO A 28 6.29 -15.63 -17.96
C PRO A 28 7.75 -15.21 -18.22
N TRP A 29 8.04 -13.90 -18.21
CA TRP A 29 9.39 -13.38 -18.38
C TRP A 29 10.22 -13.58 -17.11
N ILE A 30 9.63 -13.32 -15.94
CA ILE A 30 10.29 -13.59 -14.65
C ILE A 30 10.64 -15.08 -14.53
N ARG A 31 9.74 -15.98 -14.93
CA ARG A 31 10.01 -17.43 -14.99
C ARG A 31 11.10 -17.80 -15.97
N ALA A 32 11.20 -17.13 -17.11
CA ALA A 32 12.24 -17.39 -18.09
C ALA A 32 13.61 -16.94 -17.57
N TRP A 33 13.67 -15.77 -16.94
CA TRP A 33 14.89 -15.25 -16.29
C TRP A 33 15.37 -16.17 -15.17
N ARG A 34 14.47 -16.83 -14.45
CA ARG A 34 14.82 -17.82 -13.42
C ARG A 34 15.66 -19.00 -13.96
N LYS A 35 15.44 -19.46 -15.19
CA LYS A 35 16.17 -20.64 -15.72
C LYS A 35 17.69 -20.46 -15.74
N THR A 36 18.18 -19.24 -15.61
CA THR A 36 19.61 -18.91 -15.56
C THR A 36 20.14 -18.68 -14.14
N SER A 37 19.32 -18.83 -13.09
CA SER A 37 19.72 -18.60 -11.70
C SER A 37 19.73 -19.91 -10.89
N ASP A 38 20.77 -20.09 -10.07
CA ASP A 38 20.98 -21.30 -9.25
C ASP A 38 19.96 -21.47 -8.11
N ALA A 39 19.19 -20.43 -7.76
CA ALA A 39 18.22 -20.47 -6.66
C ALA A 39 16.78 -20.60 -7.19
N PRO A 40 16.01 -21.65 -6.81
CA PRO A 40 14.63 -21.79 -7.26
C PRO A 40 13.74 -20.71 -6.66
N PHE A 41 13.03 -19.98 -7.53
CA PHE A 41 11.97 -19.07 -7.09
C PHE A 41 10.68 -19.86 -6.85
N ASN A 42 9.90 -19.46 -5.86
CA ASN A 42 8.54 -19.98 -5.69
C ASN A 42 7.53 -19.11 -6.44
N LEU A 43 6.28 -19.58 -6.64
CA LEU A 43 5.31 -18.84 -7.43
C LEU A 43 4.95 -17.47 -6.83
N ILE A 44 4.93 -17.35 -5.50
CA ILE A 44 4.67 -16.06 -4.83
C ILE A 44 5.80 -15.08 -5.13
N GLU A 45 7.06 -15.50 -5.04
CA GLU A 45 8.22 -14.69 -5.38
C GLU A 45 8.14 -14.20 -6.83
N GLU A 46 7.89 -15.12 -7.78
CA GLU A 46 7.71 -14.78 -9.20
C GLU A 46 6.57 -13.76 -9.39
N SER A 47 5.49 -13.89 -8.63
CA SER A 47 4.35 -12.96 -8.65
C SER A 47 4.70 -11.59 -8.08
N CYS A 48 5.43 -11.52 -6.95
CA CYS A 48 5.90 -10.26 -6.38
C CYS A 48 6.83 -9.53 -7.35
N PHE A 49 7.78 -10.24 -7.95
CA PHE A 49 8.66 -9.68 -8.98
C PHE A 49 7.88 -9.20 -10.21
N SER A 50 6.86 -9.94 -10.61
CA SER A 50 5.99 -9.53 -11.71
C SER A 50 5.19 -8.26 -11.39
N VAL A 51 4.69 -8.10 -10.15
CA VAL A 51 4.08 -6.86 -9.67
C VAL A 51 5.08 -5.71 -9.73
N VAL A 52 6.30 -5.89 -9.22
CA VAL A 52 7.37 -4.88 -9.26
C VAL A 52 7.66 -4.45 -10.71
N ALA A 53 7.85 -5.42 -11.61
CA ALA A 53 8.11 -5.16 -13.02
C ALA A 53 6.94 -4.43 -13.70
N THR A 54 5.70 -4.82 -13.39
CA THR A 54 4.48 -4.18 -13.91
C THR A 54 4.38 -2.73 -13.43
N VAL A 55 4.66 -2.45 -12.15
CA VAL A 55 4.65 -1.09 -11.60
C VAL A 55 5.72 -0.22 -12.26
N ILE A 56 6.95 -0.71 -12.41
CA ILE A 56 8.02 0.04 -13.08
C ILE A 56 7.64 0.31 -14.54
N PHE A 57 7.18 -0.70 -15.26
CA PHE A 57 6.77 -0.57 -16.66
C PHE A 57 5.65 0.46 -16.81
N LEU A 58 4.58 0.33 -16.03
CA LEU A 58 3.45 1.26 -16.11
C LEU A 58 3.83 2.67 -15.67
N ALA A 59 4.71 2.84 -14.68
CA ALA A 59 5.19 4.16 -14.30
C ALA A 59 5.99 4.84 -15.43
N VAL A 60 6.87 4.09 -16.10
CA VAL A 60 7.62 4.58 -17.26
C VAL A 60 6.70 4.88 -18.43
N THR A 61 5.75 3.98 -18.73
CA THR A 61 4.74 4.21 -19.76
C THR A 61 3.86 5.41 -19.43
N GLY A 62 3.46 5.59 -18.17
CA GLY A 62 2.70 6.74 -17.70
C GLY A 62 3.46 8.04 -17.91
N PHE A 63 4.75 8.04 -17.58
CA PHE A 63 5.62 9.17 -17.88
C PHE A 63 5.65 9.48 -19.39
N ILE A 64 5.86 8.48 -20.24
CA ILE A 64 5.82 8.65 -21.71
C ILE A 64 4.48 9.21 -22.17
N VAL A 65 3.37 8.63 -21.71
CA VAL A 65 1.99 9.07 -22.05
C VAL A 65 1.75 10.51 -21.61
N SER A 66 2.32 10.95 -20.48
CA SER A 66 2.18 12.34 -20.02
C SER A 66 2.87 13.36 -20.93
N LEU A 67 3.91 12.96 -21.67
CA LEU A 67 4.68 13.83 -22.57
C LEU A 67 4.12 13.87 -24.00
N VAL A 68 3.33 12.89 -24.38
CA VAL A 68 2.78 12.76 -25.74
C VAL A 68 1.57 13.70 -25.93
N PRO A 69 1.36 14.30 -27.13
CA PRO A 69 0.19 15.12 -27.42
C PRO A 69 -1.14 14.43 -27.09
N SER A 70 -2.14 15.18 -26.62
CA SER A 70 -3.41 14.63 -26.11
C SER A 70 -4.09 13.65 -27.09
N GLN A 71 -4.00 13.92 -28.40
CA GLN A 71 -4.59 13.10 -29.46
C GLN A 71 -3.96 11.70 -29.58
N LEU A 72 -2.70 11.54 -29.16
CA LEU A 72 -1.93 10.30 -29.28
C LEU A 72 -1.89 9.47 -27.98
N LYS A 73 -2.24 10.07 -26.82
CA LYS A 73 -2.15 9.42 -25.50
C LYS A 73 -2.85 8.05 -25.46
N HIS A 74 -4.09 7.99 -25.97
CA HIS A 74 -4.89 6.75 -26.02
C HIS A 74 -4.22 5.66 -26.85
N THR A 75 -3.78 5.99 -28.06
CA THR A 75 -3.11 5.04 -28.96
C THR A 75 -1.81 4.52 -28.35
N VAL A 76 -0.99 5.41 -27.79
CA VAL A 76 0.28 5.02 -27.13
C VAL A 76 0.02 4.10 -25.95
N SER A 77 -0.95 4.42 -25.09
CA SER A 77 -1.30 3.58 -23.94
C SER A 77 -1.78 2.19 -24.37
N LEU A 78 -2.65 2.10 -25.38
CA LEU A 78 -3.13 0.84 -25.92
C LEU A 78 -2.00 -0.01 -26.51
N ILE A 79 -1.10 0.59 -27.29
CA ILE A 79 0.04 -0.12 -27.87
C ILE A 79 0.89 -0.76 -26.77
N PHE A 80 1.27 -0.01 -25.73
CA PHE A 80 2.09 -0.54 -24.64
C PHE A 80 1.38 -1.67 -23.86
N ILE A 81 0.08 -1.53 -23.56
CA ILE A 81 -0.67 -2.55 -22.83
C ILE A 81 -0.85 -3.81 -23.69
N ILE A 82 -1.33 -3.67 -24.92
CA ILE A 82 -1.61 -4.80 -25.82
C ILE A 82 -0.32 -5.53 -26.17
N LEU A 83 0.75 -4.80 -26.51
CA LEU A 83 2.03 -5.41 -26.85
C LEU A 83 2.59 -6.24 -25.68
N THR A 84 2.55 -5.72 -24.45
CA THR A 84 2.99 -6.45 -23.26
C THR A 84 2.17 -7.72 -23.04
N LEU A 85 0.84 -7.67 -23.21
CA LEU A 85 -0.02 -8.83 -23.07
C LEU A 85 0.21 -9.87 -24.18
N LEU A 86 0.39 -9.44 -25.44
CA LEU A 86 0.66 -10.32 -26.57
C LEU A 86 2.02 -11.03 -26.42
N LEU A 87 3.07 -10.28 -26.07
CA LEU A 87 4.42 -10.82 -25.86
C LEU A 87 4.46 -11.79 -24.66
N GLY A 88 3.81 -11.44 -23.55
CA GLY A 88 3.68 -12.30 -22.38
C GLY A 88 2.84 -13.56 -22.67
N GLY A 89 1.73 -13.42 -23.38
CA GLY A 89 0.89 -14.53 -23.84
C GLY A 89 1.64 -15.49 -24.76
N PHE A 90 2.37 -14.96 -25.74
CA PHE A 90 3.25 -15.74 -26.60
C PHE A 90 4.31 -16.49 -25.80
N LYS A 91 4.96 -15.82 -24.85
CA LYS A 91 5.95 -16.45 -23.95
C LYS A 91 5.33 -17.55 -23.09
N THR A 92 4.09 -17.38 -22.62
CA THR A 92 3.33 -18.39 -21.88
C THR A 92 3.10 -19.64 -22.73
N ILE A 93 2.67 -19.48 -23.98
CA ILE A 93 2.45 -20.59 -24.92
C ILE A 93 3.76 -21.35 -25.17
N LEU A 94 4.87 -20.63 -25.42
CA LEU A 94 6.18 -21.24 -25.58
C LEU A 94 6.63 -21.99 -24.32
N SER A 95 6.42 -21.39 -23.14
CA SER A 95 6.80 -22.02 -21.88
C SER A 95 5.93 -23.23 -21.55
N SER A 96 4.67 -23.26 -21.98
CA SER A 96 3.76 -24.39 -21.73
C SER A 96 4.15 -25.64 -22.50
N LYS A 97 4.89 -25.52 -23.61
CA LYS A 97 5.43 -26.66 -24.35
C LYS A 97 6.58 -27.35 -23.63
N ASN A 98 7.25 -26.64 -22.72
CA ASN A 98 8.30 -27.22 -21.87
C ASN A 98 7.64 -27.86 -20.64
N LYS A 99 7.83 -29.18 -20.45
CA LYS A 99 7.19 -29.98 -19.39
C LYS A 99 7.62 -29.62 -17.95
N ASP A 100 8.57 -28.69 -17.78
CA ASP A 100 9.12 -28.30 -16.47
C ASP A 100 8.25 -27.27 -15.72
N GLN A 101 6.93 -27.45 -15.71
CA GLN A 101 6.07 -26.58 -14.89
C GLN A 101 6.18 -26.97 -13.42
N VAL A 102 6.80 -26.09 -12.63
CA VAL A 102 6.80 -26.19 -11.17
C VAL A 102 5.36 -26.14 -10.68
N LYS A 103 4.89 -27.23 -10.06
CA LYS A 103 3.56 -27.28 -9.46
C LYS A 103 3.47 -26.24 -8.34
N ALA A 104 2.51 -25.33 -8.46
CA ALA A 104 2.22 -24.33 -7.43
C ALA A 104 1.85 -25.01 -6.12
N LYS A 105 2.45 -24.58 -5.01
CA LYS A 105 2.09 -25.11 -3.69
C LYS A 105 0.73 -24.55 -3.25
N PRO A 106 -0.06 -25.29 -2.45
CA PRO A 106 -1.36 -24.79 -1.98
C PRO A 106 -1.30 -23.44 -1.24
N LEU A 107 -0.24 -23.19 -0.45
CA LEU A 107 -0.04 -21.90 0.20
C LEU A 107 0.13 -20.75 -0.82
N GLU A 108 0.83 -21.01 -1.93
CA GLU A 108 1.05 -20.04 -3.00
C GLU A 108 -0.27 -19.68 -3.69
N LEU A 109 -1.08 -20.70 -3.99
CA LEU A 109 -2.40 -20.51 -4.60
C LEU A 109 -3.36 -19.73 -3.70
N ILE A 110 -3.39 -20.04 -2.40
CA ILE A 110 -4.23 -19.32 -1.43
C ILE A 110 -3.77 -17.88 -1.28
N THR A 111 -2.46 -17.63 -1.28
CA THR A 111 -1.94 -16.26 -1.16
C THR A 111 -2.31 -15.43 -2.39
N ILE A 112 -2.04 -15.95 -3.59
CA ILE A 112 -2.30 -15.23 -4.85
C ILE A 112 -3.81 -15.08 -5.07
N GLY A 113 -4.58 -16.16 -4.91
CA GLY A 113 -6.03 -16.13 -5.02
C GLY A 113 -6.67 -15.23 -3.96
N GLY A 114 -6.17 -15.28 -2.73
CA GLY A 114 -6.63 -14.44 -1.62
C GLY A 114 -6.38 -12.95 -1.87
N PHE A 115 -5.21 -12.57 -2.38
CA PHE A 115 -4.94 -11.16 -2.74
C PHE A 115 -5.93 -10.66 -3.81
N LEU A 116 -6.19 -11.45 -4.86
CA LEU A 116 -7.14 -11.08 -5.91
C LEU A 116 -8.57 -10.99 -5.38
N LEU A 117 -9.00 -11.99 -4.60
CA LEU A 117 -10.32 -12.05 -4.01
C LEU A 117 -10.55 -10.88 -3.05
N PHE A 118 -9.55 -10.52 -2.24
CA PHE A 118 -9.61 -9.38 -1.36
C PHE A 118 -9.78 -8.07 -2.12
N GLY A 119 -9.03 -7.86 -3.19
CA GLY A 119 -9.18 -6.68 -4.05
C GLY A 119 -10.59 -6.56 -4.64
N VAL A 120 -11.12 -7.66 -5.20
CA VAL A 120 -12.50 -7.71 -5.74
C VAL A 120 -13.53 -7.44 -4.64
N PHE A 121 -13.36 -8.04 -3.47
CA PHE A 121 -14.24 -7.81 -2.32
C PHE A 121 -14.29 -6.32 -1.93
N VAL A 122 -13.13 -5.65 -1.84
CA VAL A 122 -13.06 -4.22 -1.54
C VAL A 122 -13.74 -3.38 -2.63
N LEU A 123 -13.57 -3.71 -3.91
CA LEU A 123 -14.26 -3.01 -5.01
C LEU A 123 -15.79 -3.19 -4.97
N ILE A 124 -16.28 -4.34 -4.55
CA ILE A 124 -17.71 -4.55 -4.32
C ILE A 124 -18.18 -3.62 -3.19
N LEU A 125 -17.42 -3.55 -2.09
CA LEU A 125 -17.78 -2.70 -0.95
C LEU A 125 -17.84 -1.21 -1.30
N THR A 126 -16.92 -0.70 -2.14
CA THR A 126 -16.93 0.70 -2.58
C THR A 126 -18.05 1.03 -3.56
N SER A 127 -18.56 0.04 -4.27
CA SER A 127 -19.61 0.20 -5.29
C SER A 127 -21.02 0.16 -4.70
N ILE A 128 -21.16 -0.11 -3.40
CA ILE A 128 -22.45 -0.01 -2.72
C ILE A 128 -22.84 1.47 -2.62
N LYS A 129 -24.11 1.78 -2.87
CA LYS A 129 -24.66 3.12 -2.63
C LYS A 129 -24.81 3.36 -1.14
N TYR A 130 -24.25 4.47 -0.67
CA TYR A 130 -24.44 4.96 0.69
C TYR A 130 -24.97 6.39 0.62
N PRO A 131 -26.05 6.72 1.36
CA PRO A 131 -26.46 8.10 1.52
C PRO A 131 -25.33 8.89 2.20
N LEU A 132 -24.99 10.04 1.65
CA LEU A 132 -24.10 11.00 2.30
C LEU A 132 -24.95 12.03 3.02
N LYS A 133 -24.44 12.53 4.15
CA LYS A 133 -25.08 13.62 4.89
C LYS A 133 -25.05 14.88 4.04
N ASP A 134 -26.13 15.67 4.09
CA ASP A 134 -26.22 16.95 3.40
C ASP A 134 -25.14 17.94 3.88
N ASN A 135 -24.82 17.89 5.18
CA ASN A 135 -23.81 18.74 5.80
C ASN A 135 -22.53 17.95 6.12
N LEU A 136 -21.54 18.09 5.24
CA LEU A 136 -20.20 17.53 5.44
C LEU A 136 -19.29 18.54 6.19
N PRO A 137 -18.60 18.12 7.27
CA PRO A 137 -17.75 19.01 8.05
C PRO A 137 -16.49 19.44 7.29
N ASP A 138 -16.06 20.68 7.52
CA ASP A 138 -14.81 21.20 6.97
C ASP A 138 -13.58 20.45 7.53
N GLY A 139 -12.46 20.55 6.82
CA GLY A 139 -11.21 19.87 7.16
C GLY A 139 -11.15 18.46 6.58
N ALA A 140 -12.09 17.58 6.93
CA ALA A 140 -12.15 16.23 6.36
C ALA A 140 -12.61 16.27 4.88
N TYR A 141 -13.62 17.11 4.58
CA TYR A 141 -14.25 17.18 3.28
C TYR A 141 -13.98 18.52 2.59
N VAL A 142 -12.94 18.52 1.77
CA VAL A 142 -12.66 19.66 0.88
C VAL A 142 -13.67 19.70 -0.28
N ASN A 143 -13.98 18.53 -0.85
CA ASN A 143 -15.08 18.40 -1.80
C ASN A 143 -16.35 17.99 -1.04
N LYS A 144 -17.42 18.76 -1.22
CA LYS A 144 -18.74 18.47 -0.63
C LYS A 144 -19.75 17.91 -1.64
N GLU A 145 -19.35 17.75 -2.90
CA GLU A 145 -20.18 17.09 -3.91
C GLU A 145 -20.35 15.60 -3.61
N HIS A 146 -21.51 15.04 -3.95
CA HIS A 146 -21.81 13.61 -3.78
C HIS A 146 -21.12 12.77 -4.85
N VAL A 147 -19.80 12.63 -4.74
CA VAL A 147 -18.95 11.85 -5.66
C VAL A 147 -18.30 10.66 -4.95
N SER A 148 -17.83 9.68 -5.71
CA SER A 148 -17.27 8.43 -5.16
C SER A 148 -16.07 8.60 -4.23
N SER A 149 -15.23 9.63 -4.42
CA SER A 149 -14.11 9.90 -3.50
C SER A 149 -14.57 10.38 -2.11
N VAL A 150 -15.59 11.24 -2.07
CA VAL A 150 -16.24 11.74 -0.86
C VAL A 150 -16.99 10.60 -0.17
N LYS A 151 -17.67 9.75 -0.96
CA LYS A 151 -18.28 8.51 -0.47
C LYS A 151 -17.27 7.61 0.25
N ILE A 152 -16.09 7.40 -0.35
CA ILE A 152 -15.03 6.62 0.29
C ILE A 152 -14.57 7.28 1.60
N GLN A 153 -14.35 8.59 1.66
CA GLN A 153 -13.98 9.31 2.89
C GLN A 153 -15.02 9.10 4.00
N ALA A 154 -16.30 9.18 3.66
CA ALA A 154 -17.40 8.95 4.59
C ALA A 154 -17.44 7.51 5.11
N ILE A 155 -17.27 6.53 4.22
CA ILE A 155 -17.19 5.12 4.60
C ILE A 155 -15.98 4.85 5.49
N THR A 156 -14.85 5.51 5.27
CA THR A 156 -13.63 5.28 6.05
C THR A 156 -13.53 6.15 7.30
N GLY A 157 -14.64 6.70 7.80
CA GLY A 157 -14.68 7.44 9.06
C GLY A 157 -14.15 8.87 8.95
N ASN A 158 -14.50 9.57 7.87
CA ASN A 158 -14.13 10.98 7.62
C ASN A 158 -12.61 11.18 7.52
N PHE A 159 -11.90 10.24 6.89
CA PHE A 159 -10.50 10.44 6.55
C PHE A 159 -10.34 11.68 5.64
N PRO A 160 -9.16 12.34 5.66
CA PRO A 160 -8.90 13.54 4.86
C PRO A 160 -9.02 13.28 3.35
N ALA A 161 -8.94 14.31 2.51
CA ALA A 161 -9.09 14.15 1.06
C ALA A 161 -7.92 13.43 0.32
N ASP A 162 -7.02 12.78 1.06
CA ASP A 162 -5.81 12.14 0.56
C ASP A 162 -6.07 11.00 -0.43
N ASN A 163 -7.24 10.35 -0.39
CA ASN A 163 -7.61 9.30 -1.33
C ASN A 163 -7.76 9.79 -2.78
N ALA A 164 -8.07 11.08 -2.96
CA ALA A 164 -8.25 11.69 -4.27
C ALA A 164 -6.94 12.24 -4.85
N VAL A 165 -5.93 12.49 -4.02
CA VAL A 165 -4.69 13.17 -4.44
C VAL A 165 -4.00 12.47 -5.61
N PRO A 166 -3.75 11.14 -5.61
CA PRO A 166 -3.08 10.51 -6.74
C PRO A 166 -3.93 10.53 -8.01
N PHE A 167 -5.26 10.50 -7.89
CA PHE A 167 -6.17 10.64 -9.03
C PHE A 167 -6.16 12.05 -9.62
N VAL A 168 -6.17 13.09 -8.77
CA VAL A 168 -6.08 14.49 -9.24
C VAL A 168 -4.79 14.70 -10.02
N VAL A 169 -3.66 14.20 -9.51
CA VAL A 169 -2.37 14.25 -10.23
C VAL A 169 -2.44 13.46 -11.55
N GLU A 170 -3.05 12.27 -11.56
CA GLU A 170 -3.26 11.51 -12.80
C GLU A 170 -4.05 12.34 -13.82
N GLU A 171 -5.14 12.97 -13.42
CA GLU A 171 -6.00 13.76 -14.31
C GLU A 171 -5.30 15.03 -14.81
N TYR A 172 -4.42 15.64 -14.00
CA TYR A 172 -3.55 16.73 -14.46
C TYR A 172 -2.65 16.25 -15.62
N LEU A 173 -1.99 15.09 -15.45
CA LEU A 173 -1.13 14.51 -16.49
C LEU A 173 -1.93 14.06 -17.72
N ALA A 174 -3.10 13.46 -17.51
CA ALA A 174 -3.97 12.96 -18.57
C ALA A 174 -4.51 14.11 -19.44
N LYS A 175 -4.96 15.19 -18.80
CA LYS A 175 -5.63 16.33 -19.46
C LYS A 175 -4.68 17.47 -19.83
N GLY A 176 -3.41 17.41 -19.44
CA GLY A 176 -2.42 18.44 -19.77
C GLY A 176 -2.53 19.71 -18.90
N ILE A 177 -3.06 19.58 -17.68
CA ILE A 177 -3.23 20.72 -16.76
C ILE A 177 -1.87 21.08 -16.15
N SER A 178 -1.52 22.37 -16.18
CA SER A 178 -0.27 22.88 -15.64
C SER A 178 -0.26 22.78 -14.10
N PHE A 179 0.65 21.97 -13.55
CA PHE A 179 0.90 21.92 -12.10
C PHE A 179 1.38 23.25 -11.53
N LYS A 180 2.08 24.05 -12.33
CA LYS A 180 2.63 25.34 -11.89
C LYS A 180 1.55 26.41 -11.76
N GLU A 181 0.63 26.45 -12.72
CA GLU A 181 -0.46 27.44 -12.75
C GLU A 181 -1.63 27.05 -11.84
N ASN A 182 -1.82 25.74 -11.60
CA ASN A 182 -2.92 25.20 -10.80
C ASN A 182 -2.38 24.57 -9.50
N SER A 183 -1.50 25.31 -8.82
CA SER A 183 -0.91 24.92 -7.53
C SER A 183 -1.55 25.69 -6.37
N PRO A 184 -1.76 25.05 -5.19
CA PRO A 184 -1.63 23.61 -4.95
C PRO A 184 -2.80 22.82 -5.57
N ILE A 185 -2.60 21.51 -5.75
CA ILE A 185 -3.57 20.62 -6.41
C ILE A 185 -4.85 20.42 -5.58
N LEU A 186 -4.75 20.54 -4.26
CA LEU A 186 -5.87 20.70 -3.32
C LEU A 186 -5.44 21.70 -2.23
N PRO A 187 -6.39 22.33 -1.50
CA PRO A 187 -6.09 23.15 -0.32
C PRO A 187 -5.10 22.47 0.64
N GLY A 188 -3.96 23.13 0.87
CA GLY A 188 -2.88 22.62 1.73
C GLY A 188 -2.07 21.42 1.17
N GLN A 189 -2.40 20.89 -0.01
CA GLN A 189 -1.75 19.71 -0.58
C GLN A 189 -0.98 20.08 -1.86
N HIS A 190 0.32 20.28 -1.71
CA HIS A 190 1.21 20.53 -2.84
C HIS A 190 1.74 19.21 -3.41
N VAL A 191 1.77 19.07 -4.74
CA VAL A 191 2.25 17.83 -5.42
C VAL A 191 3.70 17.51 -5.05
N ALA A 192 4.54 18.51 -4.78
CA ALA A 192 5.93 18.30 -4.32
C ALA A 192 6.04 17.48 -3.02
N ASN A 193 5.00 17.49 -2.18
CA ASN A 193 4.94 16.76 -0.91
C ASN A 193 4.36 15.34 -1.08
N ARG A 194 4.06 14.92 -2.31
CA ARG A 194 3.35 13.67 -2.61
C ARG A 194 3.98 13.01 -3.82
N PRO A 195 4.81 11.97 -3.63
CA PRO A 195 5.31 11.17 -4.73
C PRO A 195 4.18 10.63 -5.62
N ILE A 196 4.40 10.61 -6.94
CA ILE A 196 3.33 10.40 -7.94
C ILE A 196 3.35 9.01 -8.56
N LEU A 197 4.04 8.03 -7.96
CA LEU A 197 4.20 6.71 -8.57
C LEU A 197 2.85 6.09 -8.94
N VAL A 198 1.88 6.15 -8.04
CA VAL A 198 0.55 5.59 -8.32
C VAL A 198 -0.15 6.32 -9.47
N SER A 199 -0.07 7.65 -9.53
CA SER A 199 -0.61 8.43 -10.64
C SER A 199 0.01 8.05 -11.98
N LEU A 200 1.32 7.78 -12.02
CA LEU A 200 2.01 7.33 -13.23
C LEU A 200 1.63 5.89 -13.60
N VAL A 201 1.48 5.01 -12.62
CA VAL A 201 1.09 3.61 -12.86
C VAL A 201 -0.35 3.52 -13.39
N THR A 202 -1.26 4.35 -12.87
CA THR A 202 -2.68 4.32 -13.24
C THR A 202 -2.93 4.95 -14.60
N LEU A 203 -2.14 5.98 -14.98
CA LEU A 203 -2.35 6.80 -16.17
C LEU A 203 -2.49 6.00 -17.48
N PRO A 204 -1.61 5.03 -17.84
CA PRO A 204 -1.77 4.28 -19.09
C PRO A 204 -3.09 3.51 -19.16
N ILE A 205 -3.50 2.90 -18.05
CA ILE A 205 -4.75 2.12 -17.98
C ILE A 205 -5.95 3.07 -18.06
N ARG A 206 -5.90 4.18 -17.33
CA ARG A 206 -6.91 5.23 -17.34
C ARG A 206 -7.16 5.78 -18.73
N VAL A 207 -6.09 6.12 -19.46
CA VAL A 207 -6.17 6.68 -20.80
C VAL A 207 -6.60 5.61 -21.81
N ALA A 208 -6.09 4.38 -21.72
CA ALA A 208 -6.48 3.28 -22.61
C ALA A 208 -7.96 2.90 -22.51
N LEU A 209 -8.53 2.94 -21.30
CA LEU A 209 -9.95 2.64 -21.09
C LEU A 209 -10.87 3.81 -21.46
N ARG A 210 -10.37 5.05 -21.37
CA ARG A 210 -11.20 6.24 -21.59
C ARG A 210 -10.31 7.44 -21.95
N SER A 211 -10.36 7.86 -23.21
CA SER A 211 -9.54 8.99 -23.68
C SER A 211 -9.88 10.29 -22.94
N PRO A 212 -8.89 10.99 -22.35
CA PRO A 212 -9.12 12.27 -21.70
C PRO A 212 -9.37 13.37 -22.73
N LYS A 213 -10.21 14.35 -22.38
CA LYS A 213 -10.30 15.61 -23.10
C LYS A 213 -9.31 16.58 -22.48
N GLU A 214 -8.53 17.24 -23.33
CA GLU A 214 -7.59 18.28 -22.90
C GLU A 214 -8.33 19.38 -22.15
N MET A 215 -7.69 19.88 -21.09
CA MET A 215 -8.24 20.91 -20.23
C MET A 215 -7.12 21.91 -19.93
N GLY A 216 -7.40 23.20 -20.13
CA GLY A 216 -6.49 24.27 -19.74
C GLY A 216 -6.52 24.47 -18.22
N ASN A 217 -6.42 25.73 -17.80
CA ASN A 217 -6.49 26.07 -16.37
C ASN A 217 -7.85 25.72 -15.76
N LEU A 218 -7.80 25.26 -14.52
CA LEU A 218 -9.00 24.96 -13.75
C LEU A 218 -9.70 26.27 -13.37
N PRO A 219 -11.05 26.28 -13.29
CA PRO A 219 -11.74 27.37 -12.64
C PRO A 219 -11.33 27.44 -11.16
N THR A 220 -11.63 28.55 -10.48
CA THR A 220 -11.38 28.66 -9.04
C THR A 220 -12.65 28.47 -8.23
N TYR A 221 -12.51 28.07 -6.97
CA TYR A 221 -13.58 28.05 -5.99
C TYR A 221 -13.10 28.53 -4.64
N GLU A 222 -14.03 29.05 -3.84
CA GLU A 222 -13.75 29.51 -2.48
C GLU A 222 -13.83 28.34 -1.49
N TYR A 223 -12.78 28.19 -0.67
CA TYR A 223 -12.75 27.27 0.47
C TYR A 223 -11.97 27.92 1.62
N VAL A 224 -12.62 28.02 2.78
CA VAL A 224 -12.09 28.68 3.99
C VAL A 224 -11.55 30.08 3.65
N SER A 225 -12.41 30.90 3.02
CA SER A 225 -12.13 32.31 2.66
C SER A 225 -10.92 32.52 1.73
N THR A 226 -10.46 31.48 1.04
CA THR A 226 -9.35 31.52 0.08
C THR A 226 -9.79 30.90 -1.24
N GLN A 227 -9.30 31.44 -2.36
CA GLN A 227 -9.56 30.91 -3.70
C GLN A 227 -8.56 29.81 -4.06
N TRP A 228 -9.05 28.68 -4.58
CA TRP A 228 -8.24 27.53 -4.96
C TRP A 228 -8.61 27.03 -6.36
N PRO A 229 -7.69 26.36 -7.09
CA PRO A 229 -8.04 25.61 -8.29
C PRO A 229 -9.13 24.57 -8.00
N ASP A 230 -10.20 24.56 -8.80
CA ASP A 230 -11.37 23.71 -8.61
C ASP A 230 -11.13 22.30 -9.16
N PHE A 231 -10.41 21.50 -8.37
CA PHE A 231 -10.18 20.09 -8.65
C PHE A 231 -11.47 19.26 -8.68
N ARG A 232 -12.60 19.75 -8.14
CA ARG A 232 -13.87 19.01 -8.07
C ARG A 232 -14.41 18.71 -9.47
N VAL A 233 -14.14 19.58 -10.44
CA VAL A 233 -14.45 19.36 -11.87
C VAL A 233 -13.85 18.05 -12.39
N LEU A 234 -12.68 17.65 -11.89
CA LEU A 234 -12.03 16.38 -12.25
C LEU A 234 -12.72 15.17 -11.61
N MET A 235 -13.29 15.35 -10.41
CA MET A 235 -13.95 14.29 -9.64
C MET A 235 -15.35 13.92 -10.15
N ARG A 236 -15.95 14.77 -10.99
CA ARG A 236 -17.30 14.54 -11.56
C ARG A 236 -17.34 13.41 -12.59
N ASP A 237 -16.20 13.04 -13.19
CA ASP A 237 -16.14 11.84 -14.04
C ASP A 237 -15.99 10.58 -13.16
N GLU A 238 -17.11 10.08 -12.64
CA GLU A 238 -17.11 8.92 -11.76
C GLU A 238 -16.52 7.66 -12.40
N ALA A 239 -16.62 7.53 -13.73
CA ALA A 239 -16.03 6.40 -14.46
C ALA A 239 -14.50 6.47 -14.45
N ALA A 240 -13.95 7.67 -14.65
CA ALA A 240 -12.51 7.93 -14.55
C ALA A 240 -11.99 7.58 -13.16
N PHE A 241 -12.65 8.09 -12.12
CA PHE A 241 -12.29 7.78 -10.74
C PHE A 241 -12.42 6.29 -10.42
N SER A 242 -13.46 5.62 -10.94
CA SER A 242 -13.65 4.18 -10.75
C SER A 242 -12.54 3.36 -11.40
N VAL A 243 -12.05 3.75 -12.58
CA VAL A 243 -10.87 3.11 -13.21
C VAL A 243 -9.63 3.26 -12.34
N PHE A 244 -9.35 4.48 -11.86
CA PHE A 244 -8.27 4.74 -10.92
C PHE A 244 -8.41 3.89 -9.64
N LEU A 245 -9.61 3.82 -9.07
CA LEU A 245 -9.92 3.03 -7.87
C LEU A 245 -9.61 1.55 -8.08
N GLY A 246 -9.93 0.99 -9.24
CA GLY A 246 -9.59 -0.38 -9.62
C GLY A 246 -8.08 -0.67 -9.55
N VAL A 247 -7.26 0.23 -10.10
CA VAL A 247 -5.79 0.12 -10.04
C VAL A 247 -5.28 0.35 -8.62
N GLY A 248 -5.76 1.37 -7.92
CA GLY A 248 -5.36 1.68 -6.55
C GLY A 248 -5.63 0.55 -5.56
N VAL A 249 -6.80 -0.09 -5.66
CA VAL A 249 -7.16 -1.27 -4.85
C VAL A 249 -6.26 -2.46 -5.16
N PHE A 250 -5.95 -2.71 -6.44
CA PHE A 250 -5.00 -3.75 -6.83
C PHE A 250 -3.63 -3.53 -6.15
N LEU A 251 -3.10 -2.31 -6.26
CA LEU A 251 -1.79 -1.95 -5.71
C LEU A 251 -1.75 -2.04 -4.18
N ASN A 252 -2.80 -1.60 -3.50
CA ASN A 252 -2.88 -1.68 -2.04
C ASN A 252 -3.07 -3.12 -1.55
N ALA A 253 -3.82 -3.96 -2.28
CA ALA A 253 -3.99 -5.37 -1.94
C ALA A 253 -2.67 -6.17 -2.04
N CYS A 254 -1.65 -5.67 -2.77
CA CYS A 254 -0.33 -6.29 -2.82
C CYS A 254 0.36 -6.41 -1.45
N LEU A 255 -0.06 -5.64 -0.43
CA LEU A 255 0.45 -5.84 0.94
C LEU A 255 0.23 -7.27 1.43
N PHE A 256 -0.93 -7.88 1.12
CA PHE A 256 -1.21 -9.26 1.46
C PHE A 256 -0.29 -10.25 0.73
N LEU A 257 0.01 -9.97 -0.55
CA LEU A 257 0.98 -10.74 -1.32
C LEU A 257 2.38 -10.67 -0.69
N GLY A 258 2.80 -9.49 -0.19
CA GLY A 258 4.04 -9.33 0.58
C GLY A 258 4.03 -10.10 1.90
N ALA A 259 2.92 -10.10 2.63
CA ALA A 259 2.77 -10.91 3.85
C ALA A 259 2.88 -12.42 3.56
N GLY A 260 2.24 -12.89 2.49
CA GLY A 260 2.36 -14.28 2.04
C GLY A 260 3.77 -14.65 1.55
N LEU A 261 4.49 -13.71 0.92
CA LEU A 261 5.91 -13.88 0.57
C LEU A 261 6.74 -14.19 1.82
N MET A 262 6.57 -13.43 2.90
CA MET A 262 7.23 -13.71 4.18
C MET A 262 6.77 -15.03 4.80
N ALA A 263 5.48 -15.38 4.66
CA ALA A 263 4.94 -16.65 5.14
C ALA A 263 5.66 -17.87 4.55
N THR A 264 6.13 -17.79 3.29
CA THR A 264 6.90 -18.88 2.64
C THR A 264 8.23 -19.19 3.32
N ARG A 265 8.72 -18.30 4.20
CA ARG A 265 9.99 -18.43 4.91
C ARG A 265 9.83 -18.91 6.34
N ILE A 266 8.59 -18.99 6.84
CA ILE A 266 8.29 -19.49 8.17
C ILE A 266 8.16 -21.01 8.10
N GLU A 267 8.96 -21.73 8.90
CA GLU A 267 8.89 -23.19 8.97
C GLU A 267 7.48 -23.64 9.38
N ARG A 268 6.96 -24.70 8.75
CA ARG A 268 5.63 -25.28 9.04
C ARG A 268 4.44 -24.34 8.80
N PHE A 269 4.62 -23.23 8.10
CA PHE A 269 3.51 -22.40 7.69
C PHE A 269 2.70 -23.12 6.60
N SER A 270 1.55 -23.65 6.98
CA SER A 270 0.73 -24.51 6.11
C SER A 270 -0.25 -23.68 5.27
N TRP A 271 -0.89 -24.33 4.29
CA TRP A 271 -1.97 -23.70 3.52
C TRP A 271 -3.16 -23.29 4.39
N ARG A 272 -3.43 -24.03 5.48
CA ARG A 272 -4.49 -23.70 6.45
C ARG A 272 -4.15 -22.42 7.21
N SER A 273 -2.88 -22.27 7.58
CA SER A 273 -2.34 -21.05 8.17
C SER A 273 -2.46 -19.87 7.19
N GLY A 274 -2.18 -20.10 5.90
CA GLY A 274 -2.41 -19.12 4.83
C GLY A 274 -3.88 -18.71 4.70
N ALA A 275 -4.81 -19.66 4.76
CA ALA A 275 -6.24 -19.38 4.70
C ALA A 275 -6.72 -18.58 5.93
N LEU A 276 -6.20 -18.89 7.12
CA LEU A 276 -6.50 -18.12 8.33
C LEU A 276 -5.93 -16.70 8.26
N LEU A 277 -4.68 -16.55 7.80
CA LEU A 277 -4.06 -15.25 7.57
C LEU A 277 -4.90 -14.41 6.61
N PHE A 278 -5.31 -14.99 5.47
CA PHE A 278 -6.23 -14.37 4.53
C PHE A 278 -7.54 -13.94 5.22
N SER A 279 -8.17 -14.83 5.98
CA SER A 279 -9.45 -14.57 6.63
C SER A 279 -9.36 -13.42 7.63
N LEU A 280 -8.31 -13.38 8.46
CA LEU A 280 -8.08 -12.28 9.39
C LEU A 280 -7.78 -10.97 8.66
N PHE A 281 -6.95 -11.02 7.61
CA PHE A 281 -6.59 -9.84 6.81
C PHE A 281 -7.82 -9.26 6.10
N ALA A 282 -8.59 -10.10 5.40
CA ALA A 282 -9.73 -9.70 4.58
C ALA A 282 -10.94 -9.24 5.39
N THR A 283 -11.01 -9.57 6.68
CA THR A 283 -12.10 -9.16 7.59
C THR A 283 -11.70 -8.01 8.51
N SER A 284 -10.40 -7.68 8.61
CA SER A 284 -9.90 -6.60 9.45
C SER A 284 -10.38 -5.22 8.94
N PRO A 285 -11.03 -4.39 9.78
CA PRO A 285 -11.46 -3.04 9.40
C PRO A 285 -10.29 -2.19 8.89
N TYR A 286 -9.11 -2.37 9.50
CA TYR A 286 -7.88 -1.69 9.11
C TYR A 286 -7.50 -2.02 7.66
N PHE A 287 -7.30 -3.29 7.32
CA PHE A 287 -6.85 -3.65 5.98
C PHE A 287 -7.90 -3.34 4.92
N ILE A 288 -9.20 -3.51 5.21
CA ILE A 288 -10.29 -3.10 4.31
C ILE A 288 -10.20 -1.60 4.03
N PHE A 289 -10.15 -0.75 5.07
CA PHE A 289 -10.13 0.70 4.89
C PHE A 289 -8.84 1.18 4.22
N GLN A 290 -7.68 0.63 4.60
CA GLN A 290 -6.39 0.98 4.01
C GLN A 290 -6.27 0.54 2.54
N THR A 291 -7.10 -0.41 2.10
CA THR A 291 -7.14 -0.85 0.69
C THR A 291 -8.16 -0.06 -0.10
N MET A 292 -9.33 0.19 0.49
CA MET A 292 -10.39 1.03 -0.07
C MET A 292 -9.95 2.48 -0.27
N PHE A 293 -9.28 3.03 0.74
CA PHE A 293 -8.76 4.38 0.73
C PHE A 293 -7.47 4.34 -0.09
N THR A 294 -7.56 4.72 -1.37
CA THR A 294 -6.53 4.58 -2.42
C THR A 294 -5.25 5.39 -2.22
N TRP A 295 -4.90 5.73 -0.98
CA TRP A 295 -3.56 6.20 -0.69
C TRP A 295 -2.54 5.05 -0.83
N PRO A 296 -1.35 5.30 -1.38
CA PRO A 296 -0.41 4.25 -1.76
C PRO A 296 0.42 3.66 -0.61
N LYS A 297 -0.11 3.67 0.62
CA LYS A 297 0.65 3.28 1.82
C LYS A 297 0.81 1.77 1.95
N SER A 298 -0.22 1.01 1.58
CA SER A 298 -0.15 -0.45 1.54
C SER A 298 0.79 -0.91 0.42
N LEU A 299 0.80 -0.23 -0.73
CA LEU A 299 1.80 -0.46 -1.78
C LEU A 299 3.23 -0.18 -1.30
N ALA A 300 3.47 0.93 -0.59
CA ALA A 300 4.76 1.21 0.02
C ALA A 300 5.18 0.05 0.95
N GLY A 301 4.23 -0.47 1.72
CA GLY A 301 4.48 -1.60 2.61
C GLY A 301 4.79 -2.91 1.90
N PHE A 302 4.16 -3.18 0.76
CA PHE A 302 4.51 -4.30 -0.12
C PHE A 302 5.98 -4.22 -0.59
N PHE A 303 6.42 -3.04 -1.05
CA PHE A 303 7.80 -2.84 -1.48
C PHE A 303 8.81 -2.98 -0.35
N ILE A 304 8.50 -2.47 0.85
CA ILE A 304 9.32 -2.62 2.06
C ILE A 304 9.47 -4.10 2.45
N ILE A 305 8.38 -4.87 2.47
CA ILE A 305 8.44 -6.30 2.80
C ILE A 305 9.26 -7.04 1.75
N THR A 306 9.02 -6.76 0.47
CA THR A 306 9.74 -7.38 -0.64
C THR A 306 11.23 -7.03 -0.59
N SER A 307 11.61 -5.78 -0.28
CA SER A 307 13.02 -5.36 -0.23
C SER A 307 13.80 -6.14 0.83
N ILE A 308 13.24 -6.32 2.03
CA ILE A 308 13.89 -7.08 3.10
C ILE A 308 13.98 -8.55 2.73
N PHE A 309 12.92 -9.12 2.14
CA PHE A 309 12.95 -10.49 1.64
C PHE A 309 14.08 -10.69 0.63
N ILE A 310 14.22 -9.78 -0.33
CA ILE A 310 15.28 -9.82 -1.34
C ILE A 310 16.67 -9.72 -0.72
N PHE A 311 16.86 -8.78 0.20
CA PHE A 311 18.13 -8.62 0.88
C PHE A 311 18.53 -9.90 1.63
N GLN A 312 17.60 -10.48 2.37
CA GLN A 312 17.87 -11.67 3.18
C GLN A 312 18.11 -12.92 2.34
N LYS A 313 17.31 -13.14 1.27
CA LYS A 313 17.40 -14.35 0.44
C LYS A 313 18.52 -14.28 -0.59
N TYR A 314 18.65 -13.15 -1.29
CA TYR A 314 19.55 -13.02 -2.45
C TYR A 314 20.76 -12.13 -2.21
N LYS A 315 20.84 -11.45 -1.06
CA LYS A 315 21.95 -10.54 -0.72
C LYS A 315 22.21 -9.51 -1.82
N ASN A 316 21.14 -9.01 -2.44
CA ASN A 316 21.21 -8.05 -3.54
C ASN A 316 20.94 -6.61 -3.01
N PRO A 317 21.99 -5.83 -2.65
CA PRO A 317 21.82 -4.49 -2.12
C PRO A 317 21.20 -3.52 -3.13
N PHE A 318 21.53 -3.65 -4.41
CA PHE A 318 21.02 -2.76 -5.46
C PHE A 318 19.50 -2.87 -5.57
N LEU A 319 18.99 -4.10 -5.70
CA LEU A 319 17.55 -4.36 -5.80
C LEU A 319 16.81 -3.98 -4.51
N THR A 320 17.47 -4.15 -3.36
CA THR A 320 16.94 -3.71 -2.05
C THR A 320 16.75 -2.19 -2.02
N GLY A 321 17.77 -1.42 -2.43
CA GLY A 321 17.70 0.04 -2.54
C GLY A 321 16.64 0.52 -3.54
N MET A 322 16.51 -0.15 -4.69
CA MET A 322 15.49 0.15 -5.70
C MET A 322 14.08 -0.06 -5.14
N LEU A 323 13.83 -1.16 -4.45
CA LEU A 323 12.52 -1.44 -3.85
C LEU A 323 12.19 -0.46 -2.71
N LEU A 324 13.17 -0.09 -1.89
CA LEU A 324 12.99 0.97 -0.88
C LEU A 324 12.71 2.34 -1.53
N ALA A 325 13.33 2.63 -2.68
CA ALA A 325 13.01 3.82 -3.46
C ALA A 325 11.58 3.78 -4.02
N LEU A 326 11.13 2.64 -4.55
CA LEU A 326 9.73 2.48 -4.97
C LEU A 326 8.75 2.62 -3.80
N ALA A 327 9.13 2.17 -2.60
CA ALA A 327 8.35 2.40 -1.38
C ALA A 327 8.26 3.90 -1.05
N TYR A 328 9.37 4.64 -1.14
CA TYR A 328 9.39 6.10 -0.97
C TYR A 328 8.56 6.81 -2.03
N LEU A 329 8.70 6.41 -3.30
CA LEU A 329 7.93 6.95 -4.41
C LEU A 329 6.43 6.58 -4.36
N SER A 330 6.08 5.57 -3.56
CA SER A 330 4.70 5.30 -3.19
C SER A 330 4.30 6.24 -2.06
N HIS A 331 5.06 6.31 -0.96
CA HIS A 331 4.74 7.16 0.18
C HIS A 331 6.01 7.70 0.88
N PRO A 332 6.10 9.02 1.15
CA PRO A 332 7.36 9.65 1.58
C PRO A 332 7.83 9.18 2.96
N TYR A 333 6.92 8.79 3.86
CA TYR A 333 7.31 8.26 5.16
C TYR A 333 7.99 6.88 5.10
N ALA A 334 8.04 6.20 3.95
CA ALA A 334 8.88 5.02 3.77
C ALA A 334 10.38 5.33 3.96
N ILE A 335 10.79 6.62 3.96
CA ILE A 335 12.16 7.02 4.28
C ILE A 335 12.63 6.50 5.65
N GLY A 336 11.74 6.42 6.64
CA GLY A 336 12.07 5.88 7.96
C GLY A 336 12.50 4.41 7.88
N TYR A 337 11.83 3.63 7.03
CA TYR A 337 12.19 2.22 6.78
C TYR A 337 13.52 2.09 6.05
N PHE A 338 13.81 2.98 5.09
CA PHE A 338 15.11 3.01 4.41
C PHE A 338 16.26 3.26 5.40
N ILE A 339 16.12 4.27 6.27
CA ILE A 339 17.14 4.61 7.27
C ILE A 339 17.35 3.43 8.23
N VAL A 340 16.27 2.92 8.83
CA VAL A 340 16.34 1.83 9.80
C VAL A 340 16.90 0.55 9.18
N ALA A 341 16.44 0.16 7.98
CA ALA A 341 16.95 -1.03 7.30
C ALA A 341 18.45 -0.91 7.00
N SER A 342 18.90 0.26 6.52
CA SER A 342 20.32 0.50 6.23
C SER A 342 21.19 0.42 7.48
N CYS A 343 20.76 1.04 8.59
CA CYS A 343 21.45 0.95 9.88
C CYS A 343 21.49 -0.49 10.41
N ILE A 344 20.39 -1.21 10.30
CA ILE A 344 20.30 -2.60 10.77
C ILE A 344 21.18 -3.53 9.95
N PHE A 345 21.17 -3.41 8.62
CA PHE A 345 22.04 -4.21 7.75
C PHE A 345 23.52 -3.88 7.97
N PHE A 346 23.84 -2.63 8.29
CA PHE A 346 25.17 -2.28 8.77
C PHE A 346 25.50 -3.02 10.07
N ILE A 347 24.71 -2.85 11.13
CA ILE A 347 25.02 -3.37 12.47
C ILE A 347 25.05 -4.89 12.52
N TRP A 348 24.15 -5.59 11.84
CA TRP A 348 24.10 -7.06 11.90
C TRP A 348 24.99 -7.78 10.90
N GLY A 349 25.68 -7.06 10.00
CA GLY A 349 26.73 -7.63 9.16
C GLY A 349 28.02 -7.98 9.90
N ASN A 350 28.01 -8.22 11.22
CA ASN A 350 29.20 -8.36 12.06
C ASN A 350 30.14 -9.51 11.68
N THR A 351 29.66 -10.49 10.91
CA THR A 351 30.49 -11.57 10.36
C THR A 351 31.22 -11.16 9.08
N GLU A 352 30.84 -10.04 8.47
CA GLU A 352 31.47 -9.49 7.28
C GLU A 352 32.51 -8.41 7.66
N SER A 353 33.47 -8.17 6.78
CA SER A 353 34.42 -7.07 6.96
C SER A 353 33.69 -5.72 6.99
N LEU A 354 34.25 -4.74 7.71
CA LEU A 354 33.72 -3.38 7.74
C LEU A 354 33.55 -2.81 6.33
N TYR A 355 34.49 -3.11 5.43
CA TYR A 355 34.43 -2.71 4.02
C TYR A 355 33.19 -3.26 3.30
N ASN A 356 32.89 -4.56 3.46
CA ASN A 356 31.72 -5.19 2.82
C ASN A 356 30.40 -4.61 3.33
N ARG A 357 30.32 -4.36 4.65
CA ARG A 357 29.16 -3.70 5.27
C ARG A 357 28.93 -2.30 4.72
N LEU A 358 29.99 -1.49 4.66
CA LEU A 358 29.93 -0.13 4.10
C LEU A 358 29.56 -0.14 2.62
N SER A 359 30.17 -1.04 1.83
CA SER A 359 29.87 -1.21 0.41
C SER A 359 28.39 -1.57 0.20
N THR A 360 27.87 -2.52 0.98
CA THR A 360 26.47 -2.94 0.93
C THR A 360 25.52 -1.76 1.17
N VAL A 361 25.75 -0.99 2.24
CA VAL A 361 24.93 0.19 2.56
C VAL A 361 25.09 1.29 1.51
N ALA A 362 26.30 1.51 1.00
CA ALA A 362 26.57 2.49 -0.05
C ALA A 362 25.81 2.13 -1.34
N VAL A 363 25.78 0.85 -1.74
CA VAL A 363 25.02 0.39 -2.91
C VAL A 363 23.52 0.52 -2.69
N ILE A 364 23.01 0.21 -1.49
CA ILE A 364 21.60 0.45 -1.14
C ILE A 364 21.25 1.95 -1.27
N ALA A 365 22.09 2.83 -0.71
CA ALA A 365 21.87 4.27 -0.74
C ALA A 365 21.98 4.85 -2.16
N LEU A 366 22.98 4.43 -2.94
CA LEU A 366 23.17 4.88 -4.31
C LEU A 366 22.00 4.44 -5.20
N SER A 367 21.56 3.19 -5.07
CA SER A 367 20.38 2.68 -5.76
C SER A 367 19.13 3.46 -5.36
N PHE A 368 18.95 3.74 -4.06
CA PHE A 368 17.81 4.54 -3.60
C PHE A 368 17.80 5.94 -4.23
N VAL A 369 18.93 6.65 -4.19
CA VAL A 369 19.07 8.00 -4.76
C VAL A 369 18.85 7.98 -6.27
N LEU A 370 19.39 6.99 -6.98
CA LEU A 370 19.23 6.85 -8.42
C LEU A 370 17.76 6.80 -8.84
N PHE A 371 16.92 6.05 -8.12
CA PHE A 371 15.51 5.89 -8.45
C PHE A 371 14.62 7.04 -7.92
N VAL A 372 15.00 7.67 -6.81
CA VAL A 372 14.21 8.78 -6.23
C VAL A 372 14.56 10.14 -6.86
N SER A 373 15.79 10.34 -7.30
CA SER A 373 16.24 11.64 -7.84
C SER A 373 15.46 12.17 -9.06
N PRO A 374 14.98 11.35 -10.03
CA PRO A 374 14.20 11.86 -11.16
C PRO A 374 12.94 12.59 -10.71
N TRP A 375 12.31 12.15 -9.61
CA TRP A 375 11.14 12.80 -9.04
C TRP A 375 11.47 14.21 -8.51
N PHE A 376 12.55 14.35 -7.76
CA PHE A 376 12.97 15.65 -7.23
C PHE A 376 13.43 16.62 -8.32
N ILE A 377 14.12 16.10 -9.33
CA ILE A 377 14.49 16.85 -10.54
C ILE A 377 13.20 17.36 -11.20
N TRP A 378 12.21 16.49 -11.42
CA TRP A 378 10.95 16.87 -12.04
C TRP A 378 10.19 17.93 -11.23
N ILE A 379 10.06 17.78 -9.91
CA ILE A 379 9.43 18.80 -9.05
C ILE A 379 10.12 20.15 -9.21
N ARG A 380 11.46 20.17 -9.14
CA ARG A 380 12.23 21.41 -9.17
C ARG A 380 12.06 22.15 -10.50
N PHE A 381 12.08 21.43 -11.62
CA PHE A 381 12.05 22.05 -12.94
C PHE A 381 10.64 22.32 -13.47
N PHE A 382 9.65 21.46 -13.16
CA PHE A 382 8.31 21.54 -13.76
C PHE A 382 7.24 22.07 -12.82
N VAL A 383 7.34 21.79 -11.52
CA VAL A 383 6.35 22.26 -10.54
C VAL A 383 6.78 23.60 -9.92
N GLY A 384 8.08 23.83 -9.75
CA GLY A 384 8.63 25.07 -9.19
C GLY A 384 8.52 25.18 -7.66
N GLY A 385 8.13 24.11 -6.96
CA GLY A 385 8.04 24.05 -5.50
C GLY A 385 9.23 23.32 -4.85
N SER A 386 9.43 23.55 -3.55
CA SER A 386 10.26 22.70 -2.67
C SER A 386 9.37 21.78 -1.85
N SER A 387 9.82 20.56 -1.57
CA SER A 387 9.15 19.70 -0.59
C SER A 387 9.38 20.26 0.81
N ASP A 388 8.30 20.39 1.58
CA ASP A 388 8.33 20.93 2.94
C ASP A 388 7.86 19.91 3.99
N LEU A 389 7.78 18.63 3.60
CA LEU A 389 7.32 17.53 4.44
C LEU A 389 8.04 17.43 5.79
N ILE A 390 9.34 17.75 5.82
CA ILE A 390 10.12 17.71 7.07
C ILE A 390 9.82 18.94 7.92
N ALA A 391 9.83 20.16 7.36
CA ALA A 391 9.57 21.35 8.17
C ALA A 391 8.13 21.36 8.68
N GLN A 392 7.14 20.90 7.91
CA GLN A 392 5.75 20.74 8.39
C GLN A 392 5.62 19.93 9.69
N ASN A 393 6.55 19.01 9.96
CA ASN A 393 6.51 18.15 11.13
C ASN A 393 7.48 18.60 12.24
N PHE A 394 8.42 19.50 11.96
CA PHE A 394 9.50 19.90 12.87
C PHE A 394 9.69 21.42 13.03
N SER A 395 8.97 22.26 12.28
CA SER A 395 9.06 23.72 12.37
C SER A 395 8.35 24.20 13.63
N SER A 396 9.11 24.43 14.68
CA SER A 396 8.58 25.02 15.90
C SER A 396 9.65 25.84 16.60
N SER A 397 9.90 27.05 16.09
CA SER A 397 10.77 28.02 16.76
C SER A 397 10.22 28.50 18.13
N GLU A 398 9.00 28.10 18.51
CA GLU A 398 8.31 28.61 19.71
C GLU A 398 7.58 27.54 20.56
N VAL A 399 7.85 26.24 20.36
CA VAL A 399 7.13 25.17 21.07
C VAL A 399 7.93 24.67 22.27
N SER A 400 7.29 24.60 23.44
CA SER A 400 7.91 24.06 24.66
C SER A 400 8.28 22.59 24.53
N ALA A 401 9.25 22.10 25.32
CA ALA A 401 9.62 20.67 25.32
C ALA A 401 8.40 19.75 25.58
N PHE A 402 7.49 20.14 26.48
CA PHE A 402 6.27 19.38 26.73
C PHE A 402 5.38 19.28 25.47
N GLN A 403 5.13 20.41 24.80
CA GLN A 403 4.35 20.42 23.56
C GLN A 403 5.05 19.71 22.39
N PHE A 404 6.38 19.55 22.45
CA PHE A 404 7.11 18.74 21.48
C PHE A 404 6.97 17.24 21.78
N PHE A 405 7.17 16.79 23.02
CA PHE A 405 7.18 15.37 23.38
C PHE A 405 5.77 14.78 23.55
N TRP A 406 4.83 15.53 24.12
CA TRP A 406 3.52 15.01 24.50
C TRP A 406 2.68 14.51 23.30
N PRO A 407 2.56 15.25 22.17
CA PRO A 407 1.82 14.75 21.01
C PRO A 407 2.40 13.44 20.47
N ARG A 408 3.72 13.27 20.49
CA ARG A 408 4.40 12.04 20.04
C ARG A 408 4.08 10.85 20.95
N ALA A 409 4.06 11.06 22.27
CA ALA A 409 3.63 10.05 23.22
C ALA A 409 2.16 9.66 23.01
N VAL A 410 1.28 10.65 22.82
CA VAL A 410 -0.14 10.43 22.49
C VAL A 410 -0.31 9.69 21.17
N ASN A 411 0.48 10.02 20.14
CA ASN A 411 0.45 9.35 18.85
C ASN A 411 0.87 7.88 18.97
N LEU A 412 1.93 7.61 19.73
CA LEU A 412 2.36 6.25 20.00
C LEU A 412 1.29 5.48 20.78
N MET A 413 0.67 6.11 21.78
CA MET A 413 -0.42 5.50 22.55
C MET A 413 -1.63 5.19 21.65
N ASN A 414 -2.08 6.15 20.85
CA ASN A 414 -3.19 5.97 19.92
C ASN A 414 -2.89 4.96 18.82
N ALA A 415 -1.63 4.84 18.40
CA ALA A 415 -1.18 3.85 17.42
C ALA A 415 -1.22 2.42 17.99
N THR A 416 -0.87 2.25 19.26
CA THR A 416 -0.65 0.93 19.86
C THR A 416 -1.87 0.43 20.62
N PHE A 417 -2.47 1.25 21.48
CA PHE A 417 -3.54 0.83 22.37
C PHE A 417 -4.91 0.88 21.68
N PRO A 418 -5.85 0.02 22.11
CA PRO A 418 -7.24 0.05 21.64
C PRO A 418 -8.00 1.22 22.25
N THR A 419 -7.59 2.46 21.95
CA THR A 419 -8.17 3.68 22.55
C THR A 419 -9.65 3.86 22.24
N HIS A 420 -10.17 3.18 21.22
CA HIS A 420 -11.60 3.10 20.91
C HIS A 420 -12.44 2.39 21.98
N LEU A 421 -11.82 1.60 22.87
CA LEU A 421 -12.50 1.04 24.04
C LEU A 421 -12.65 2.05 25.19
N LEU A 422 -11.98 3.21 25.09
CA LEU A 422 -12.04 4.27 26.10
C LEU A 422 -13.19 5.25 25.85
N SER A 423 -13.78 5.29 24.65
CA SER A 423 -14.92 6.14 24.35
C SER A 423 -16.22 5.54 24.91
N PHE A 424 -16.92 6.30 25.76
CA PHE A 424 -18.18 5.90 26.41
C PHE A 424 -19.33 5.69 25.39
N ASP A 425 -19.31 6.41 24.26
CA ASP A 425 -20.24 6.19 23.14
C ASP A 425 -19.81 4.97 22.31
N ALA A 426 -20.07 3.79 22.84
CA ALA A 426 -19.78 2.49 22.23
C ALA A 426 -20.73 2.14 21.06
N HIS A 427 -21.01 3.11 20.17
CA HIS A 427 -21.72 2.80 18.93
C HIS A 427 -20.83 1.91 18.05
N LEU A 428 -21.39 0.80 17.58
CA LEU A 428 -20.68 -0.21 16.79
C LEU A 428 -19.98 0.37 15.55
N THR A 429 -20.55 1.42 14.95
CA THR A 429 -19.94 2.15 13.83
C THR A 429 -18.67 2.89 14.23
N SER A 430 -18.68 3.56 15.38
CA SER A 430 -17.53 4.28 15.92
C SER A 430 -16.41 3.31 16.31
N ILE A 431 -16.77 2.15 16.90
CA ILE A 431 -15.81 1.08 17.21
C ILE A 431 -15.15 0.58 15.92
N TYR A 432 -15.94 0.32 14.87
CA TYR A 432 -15.42 -0.16 13.59
C TYR A 432 -14.48 0.86 12.92
N THR A 433 -14.88 2.13 12.85
CA THR A 433 -14.04 3.18 12.25
C THR A 433 -12.76 3.37 13.06
N SER A 434 -12.85 3.45 14.38
CA SER A 434 -11.68 3.64 15.25
C SER A 434 -10.77 2.41 15.30
N SER A 435 -11.28 1.21 14.99
CA SER A 435 -10.45 0.01 14.81
C SER A 435 -9.52 0.11 13.59
N SER A 436 -9.87 0.94 12.58
CA SER A 436 -8.98 1.21 11.45
C SER A 436 -7.82 2.18 11.75
N LEU A 437 -7.76 2.70 12.99
CA LEU A 437 -6.84 3.77 13.38
C LEU A 437 -5.73 3.30 14.34
N ASN A 438 -5.70 2.03 14.72
CA ASN A 438 -4.71 1.49 15.66
C ASN A 438 -4.30 0.05 15.30
N LEU A 439 -3.16 -0.39 15.82
CA LEU A 439 -2.63 -1.74 15.60
C LEU A 439 -3.56 -2.81 16.18
N ALA A 440 -4.24 -2.51 17.29
CA ALA A 440 -5.18 -3.44 17.92
C ALA A 440 -6.37 -3.79 17.01
N GLY A 441 -6.90 -2.83 16.26
CA GLY A 441 -7.94 -3.09 15.27
C GLY A 441 -7.42 -3.69 13.97
N ALA A 442 -6.14 -3.48 13.64
CA ALA A 442 -5.50 -4.21 12.54
C ALA A 442 -5.38 -5.71 12.80
N VAL A 443 -5.00 -6.07 14.02
CA VAL A 443 -4.77 -7.46 14.45
C VAL A 443 -6.04 -8.14 14.98
N GLY A 444 -6.93 -7.36 15.62
CA GLY A 444 -8.09 -7.83 16.35
C GLY A 444 -7.87 -7.77 17.87
N LEU A 445 -8.86 -7.23 18.59
CA LEU A 445 -8.80 -6.99 20.04
C LEU A 445 -8.47 -8.24 20.86
N LEU A 446 -9.09 -9.38 20.54
CA LEU A 446 -8.86 -10.64 21.25
C LEU A 446 -7.44 -11.16 21.09
N LEU A 447 -6.82 -10.82 19.96
CA LEU A 447 -5.52 -11.34 19.56
C LEU A 447 -4.40 -10.36 19.89
N PHE A 448 -4.71 -9.07 20.06
CA PHE A 448 -3.72 -8.00 20.15
C PHE A 448 -2.65 -8.28 21.21
N VAL A 449 -3.05 -8.52 22.46
CA VAL A 449 -2.10 -8.79 23.56
C VAL A 449 -1.25 -10.01 23.24
N ILE A 450 -1.88 -11.11 22.80
CA ILE A 450 -1.17 -12.35 22.49
C ILE A 450 -0.17 -12.12 21.35
N PHE A 451 -0.60 -11.53 20.24
CA PHE A 451 0.22 -11.40 19.04
C PHE A 451 1.34 -10.37 19.20
N VAL A 452 1.09 -9.27 19.92
CA VAL A 452 2.13 -8.29 20.25
C VAL A 452 3.13 -8.87 21.24
N SER A 453 2.68 -9.55 22.31
CA SER A 453 3.59 -10.23 23.24
C SER A 453 4.43 -11.29 22.54
N MET A 454 3.86 -12.05 21.59
CA MET A 454 4.62 -13.03 20.80
C MET A 454 5.60 -12.38 19.82
N THR A 455 5.23 -11.24 19.23
CA THR A 455 6.14 -10.45 18.39
C THR A 455 7.30 -9.91 19.22
N GLY A 456 7.03 -9.40 20.42
CA GLY A 456 8.05 -8.99 21.40
C GLY A 456 8.92 -10.15 21.84
N PHE A 457 8.34 -11.32 22.12
CA PHE A 457 9.11 -12.53 22.42
C PHE A 457 10.06 -12.88 21.28
N THR A 458 9.58 -12.84 20.03
CA THR A 458 10.40 -13.10 18.83
C THR A 458 11.53 -12.06 18.68
N MET A 459 11.26 -10.80 19.04
CA MET A 459 12.21 -9.69 18.99
C MET A 459 13.40 -9.86 19.95
N PHE A 460 13.13 -10.34 21.18
CA PHE A 460 14.13 -10.40 22.26
C PHE A 460 14.70 -11.81 22.48
N PHE A 461 13.84 -12.83 22.49
CA PHE A 461 14.16 -14.18 22.93
C PHE A 461 14.02 -15.23 21.83
N GLY A 462 13.46 -14.86 20.67
CA GLY A 462 13.41 -15.74 19.52
C GLY A 462 14.83 -16.16 19.14
N ASN A 463 15.18 -17.41 19.44
CA ASN A 463 16.22 -18.08 18.68
C ASN A 463 15.84 -17.91 17.21
N THR A 464 16.80 -17.57 16.35
CA THR A 464 16.60 -17.58 14.90
C THR A 464 15.80 -18.83 14.59
N ILE A 465 14.62 -18.72 13.99
CA ILE A 465 13.81 -19.90 13.61
C ILE A 465 14.69 -20.69 12.65
N GLN A 466 15.48 -21.59 13.22
CA GLN A 466 16.61 -22.25 12.58
C GLN A 466 16.00 -23.42 11.83
N SER A 467 15.85 -23.24 10.53
CA SER A 467 15.65 -24.37 9.62
C SER A 467 16.76 -25.38 9.86
N LYS A 468 16.41 -26.55 10.40
CA LYS A 468 17.33 -27.69 10.60
C LYS A 468 17.86 -28.30 9.29
N ASN A 469 17.41 -27.84 8.12
CA ASN A 469 17.87 -28.38 6.83
C ASN A 469 19.04 -27.56 6.28
N LEU A 470 20.23 -28.15 6.35
CA LEU A 470 21.56 -27.63 6.00
C LEU A 470 21.81 -27.30 4.51
N SER A 471 20.82 -27.36 3.62
CA SER A 471 21.04 -27.25 2.17
C SER A 471 20.36 -26.05 1.50
N LEU A 472 19.75 -25.15 2.25
CA LEU A 472 19.10 -23.94 1.72
C LEU A 472 19.72 -22.68 2.37
N PRO A 473 19.80 -21.56 1.63
CA PRO A 473 20.33 -20.30 2.17
C PRO A 473 19.58 -19.93 3.46
N PRO A 474 20.26 -19.26 4.41
CA PRO A 474 19.78 -19.13 5.78
C PRO A 474 18.33 -18.64 5.83
N PRO A 475 17.52 -19.14 6.77
CA PRO A 475 16.13 -18.70 6.91
C PRO A 475 16.10 -17.17 7.04
N THR A 476 15.03 -16.56 6.51
CA THR A 476 14.73 -15.15 6.76
C THR A 476 14.85 -14.91 8.24
N ASP A 477 15.75 -14.02 8.63
CA ASP A 477 15.91 -13.68 10.03
C ASP A 477 14.71 -12.81 10.42
N ILE A 478 13.66 -13.47 10.86
CA ILE A 478 12.38 -12.88 11.27
C ILE A 478 12.63 -11.86 12.38
N LYS A 479 13.63 -12.10 13.24
CA LYS A 479 14.07 -11.14 14.26
C LYS A 479 14.45 -9.82 13.61
N GLN A 480 15.21 -9.83 12.51
CA GLN A 480 15.57 -8.61 11.79
C GLN A 480 14.34 -7.91 11.21
N CYS A 481 13.39 -8.66 10.66
CA CYS A 481 12.15 -8.09 10.13
C CYS A 481 11.35 -7.36 11.23
N VAL A 482 11.23 -7.99 12.41
CA VAL A 482 10.55 -7.40 13.57
C VAL A 482 11.24 -6.11 14.01
N TRP A 483 12.58 -6.11 14.09
CA TRP A 483 13.33 -4.91 14.44
C TRP A 483 13.21 -3.80 13.40
N ILE A 484 13.34 -4.13 12.11
CA ILE A 484 13.22 -3.13 11.03
C ILE A 484 11.83 -2.51 11.04
N PHE A 485 10.78 -3.33 11.03
CA PHE A 485 9.41 -2.82 10.98
C PHE A 485 8.97 -2.15 12.28
N GLY A 486 9.34 -2.73 13.42
CA GLY A 486 9.03 -2.19 14.74
C GLY A 486 9.70 -0.84 14.98
N LEU A 487 11.02 -0.75 14.78
CA LEU A 487 11.76 0.50 15.00
C LEU A 487 11.36 1.58 14.00
N ALA A 488 11.17 1.25 12.72
CA ALA A 488 10.70 2.22 11.73
C ALA A 488 9.29 2.74 12.07
N SER A 489 8.38 1.87 12.49
CA SER A 489 7.02 2.27 12.89
C SER A 489 7.01 3.14 14.15
N LEU A 490 7.87 2.83 15.13
CA LEU A 490 8.06 3.64 16.33
C LEU A 490 8.58 5.04 15.97
N LEU A 491 9.62 5.11 15.14
CA LEU A 491 10.18 6.39 14.68
C LEU A 491 9.13 7.21 13.92
N LEU A 492 8.31 6.57 13.08
CA LEU A 492 7.20 7.24 12.39
C LEU A 492 6.20 7.87 13.36
N ALA A 493 5.85 7.17 14.45
CA ALA A 493 4.95 7.72 15.47
C ALA A 493 5.53 8.97 16.14
N CYS A 494 6.87 9.06 16.20
CA CYS A 494 7.59 10.21 16.74
C CYS A 494 7.80 11.35 15.72
N VAL A 495 7.37 11.24 14.46
CA VAL A 495 7.55 12.33 13.47
C VAL A 495 6.55 13.46 13.68
N PHE A 496 5.30 13.14 14.01
CA PHE A 496 4.22 14.13 14.05
C PHE A 496 4.27 14.99 15.32
N SER A 497 4.32 16.31 15.15
CA SER A 497 4.29 17.30 16.26
C SER A 497 2.88 17.66 16.74
N TYR A 498 1.85 17.00 16.20
CA TYR A 498 0.44 17.18 16.58
C TYR A 498 -0.22 15.80 16.77
N PRO A 499 -1.35 15.71 17.49
CA PRO A 499 -2.12 14.48 17.56
C PRO A 499 -2.50 13.98 16.16
N ALA A 500 -1.89 12.87 15.76
CA ALA A 500 -2.00 12.25 14.45
C ALA A 500 -2.19 10.74 14.61
N VAL A 501 -2.80 10.12 13.61
CA VAL A 501 -3.07 8.68 13.64
C VAL A 501 -1.92 7.94 12.97
N ALA A 502 -0.75 7.87 13.61
CA ALA A 502 0.49 7.36 12.99
C ALA A 502 0.35 5.99 12.31
N VAL A 503 -0.53 5.11 12.82
CA VAL A 503 -0.84 3.81 12.22
C VAL A 503 -1.29 3.92 10.77
N VAL A 504 -2.10 4.92 10.45
CA VAL A 504 -2.54 5.12 9.07
C VAL A 504 -1.43 5.66 8.18
N HIS A 505 -0.28 6.08 8.70
CA HIS A 505 0.78 6.77 7.96
C HIS A 505 2.01 5.92 7.62
N GLY A 506 2.08 4.66 8.07
CA GLY A 506 3.19 3.78 7.70
C GLY A 506 3.33 2.49 8.50
N TRP A 507 2.35 2.08 9.29
CA TRP A 507 2.42 0.84 10.09
C TRP A 507 1.95 -0.39 9.32
N GLN A 508 1.57 -0.24 8.04
CA GLN A 508 1.08 -1.32 7.18
C GLN A 508 2.02 -2.55 7.13
N PRO A 509 3.35 -2.41 6.97
CA PRO A 509 4.28 -3.56 7.05
C PRO A 509 4.29 -4.26 8.40
N LEU A 510 4.32 -3.47 9.49
CA LEU A 510 4.35 -4.00 10.84
C LEU A 510 3.05 -4.74 11.17
N ALA A 511 1.90 -4.16 10.86
CA ALA A 511 0.60 -4.78 11.07
C ALA A 511 0.48 -6.12 10.34
N ALA A 512 0.92 -6.18 9.08
CA ALA A 512 0.95 -7.42 8.30
C ALA A 512 1.90 -8.47 8.93
N LEU A 513 3.08 -8.05 9.41
CA LEU A 513 4.02 -8.96 10.08
C LEU A 513 3.48 -9.48 11.42
N VAL A 514 2.89 -8.62 12.26
CA VAL A 514 2.29 -9.03 13.55
C VAL A 514 1.18 -10.05 13.31
N LEU A 515 0.33 -9.83 12.32
CA LEU A 515 -0.72 -10.78 11.96
C LEU A 515 -0.14 -12.13 11.48
N LEU A 516 0.88 -12.09 10.62
CA LEU A 516 1.58 -13.27 10.11
C LEU A 516 2.19 -14.10 11.26
N LEU A 517 2.94 -13.45 12.16
CA LEU A 517 3.57 -14.11 13.30
C LEU A 517 2.52 -14.66 14.25
N GLY A 518 1.46 -13.90 14.53
CA GLY A 518 0.38 -14.37 15.36
C GLY A 518 -0.31 -15.63 14.82
N VAL A 519 -0.57 -15.69 13.51
CA VAL A 519 -1.11 -16.89 12.85
C VAL A 519 -0.13 -18.06 12.92
N TYR A 520 1.17 -17.80 12.75
CA TYR A 520 2.19 -18.85 12.92
C TYR A 520 2.13 -19.45 14.34
N TRP A 521 2.13 -18.60 15.36
CA TRP A 521 2.05 -19.02 16.77
C TRP A 521 0.74 -19.70 17.12
N ALA A 522 -0.39 -19.23 16.57
CA ALA A 522 -1.70 -19.82 16.79
C ALA A 522 -1.77 -21.30 16.34
N ASN A 523 -0.97 -21.71 15.36
CA ASN A 523 -0.93 -23.12 14.94
C ASN A 523 -0.36 -24.06 16.03
N ASN A 524 0.35 -23.53 17.02
CA ASN A 524 0.91 -24.30 18.12
C ASN A 524 -0.05 -24.42 19.32
N SER A 525 -1.21 -23.74 19.30
CA SER A 525 -2.18 -23.76 20.40
C SER A 525 -3.62 -23.81 19.89
N LYS A 526 -4.38 -24.84 20.29
CA LYS A 526 -5.80 -24.98 19.93
C LYS A 526 -6.64 -23.79 20.40
N ILE A 527 -6.33 -23.25 21.58
CA ILE A 527 -7.03 -22.09 22.16
C ILE A 527 -6.74 -20.85 21.30
N ALA A 528 -5.48 -20.60 20.97
CA ALA A 528 -5.11 -19.47 20.12
C ALA A 528 -5.74 -19.57 18.72
N LEU A 529 -5.77 -20.77 18.13
CA LEU A 529 -6.44 -21.01 16.86
C LEU A 529 -7.95 -20.76 16.94
N ALA A 530 -8.61 -21.20 18.01
CA ALA A 530 -10.03 -20.94 18.24
C ALA A 530 -10.30 -19.43 18.40
N LEU A 531 -9.46 -18.71 19.14
CA LEU A 531 -9.54 -17.25 19.27
C LEU A 531 -9.35 -16.54 17.93
N CYS A 532 -8.48 -17.04 17.05
CA CYS A 532 -8.32 -16.48 15.71
C CYS A 532 -9.61 -16.60 14.89
N TRP A 533 -10.25 -17.78 14.88
CA TRP A 533 -11.51 -17.97 14.18
C TRP A 533 -12.66 -17.18 14.80
N LEU A 534 -12.69 -17.06 16.13
CA LEU A 534 -13.63 -16.18 16.81
C LEU A 534 -13.44 -14.71 16.40
N GLN A 535 -12.19 -14.25 16.30
CA GLN A 535 -11.88 -12.90 15.83
C GLN A 535 -12.32 -12.69 14.37
N VAL A 536 -12.15 -13.68 13.49
CA VAL A 536 -12.68 -13.63 12.11
C VAL A 536 -14.20 -13.46 12.14
N LEU A 537 -14.92 -14.21 12.97
CA LEU A 537 -16.38 -14.10 13.08
C LEU A 537 -16.81 -12.72 13.61
N ILE A 538 -16.13 -12.19 14.62
CA ILE A 538 -16.37 -10.85 15.16
C ILE A 538 -16.15 -9.81 14.05
N ASN A 539 -15.03 -9.90 13.34
CA ASN A 539 -14.69 -8.98 12.26
C ASN A 539 -15.75 -8.99 11.14
N ILE A 540 -16.21 -10.18 10.70
CA ILE A 540 -17.28 -10.33 9.71
C ILE A 540 -18.56 -9.67 10.22
N THR A 541 -18.97 -9.99 11.45
CA THR A 541 -20.19 -9.46 12.06
C THR A 541 -20.14 -7.93 12.13
N MET A 542 -19.04 -7.38 12.62
CA MET A 542 -18.81 -5.94 12.71
C MET A 542 -18.81 -5.26 11.33
N THR A 543 -18.18 -5.89 10.33
CA THR A 543 -18.15 -5.39 8.94
C THR A 543 -19.56 -5.35 8.34
N VAL A 544 -20.31 -6.44 8.45
CA VAL A 544 -21.68 -6.53 7.94
C VAL A 544 -22.57 -5.49 8.62
N MET A 545 -22.51 -5.40 9.95
CA MET A 545 -23.31 -4.42 10.70
C MET A 545 -22.91 -2.97 10.35
N TYR A 546 -21.63 -2.69 10.18
CA TYR A 546 -21.13 -1.37 9.78
C TYR A 546 -21.73 -0.93 8.44
N PHE A 547 -21.57 -1.76 7.40
CA PHE A 547 -22.05 -1.45 6.06
C PHE A 547 -23.58 -1.49 5.95
N TYR A 548 -24.25 -2.38 6.69
CA TYR A 548 -25.70 -2.39 6.79
C TYR A 548 -26.25 -1.10 7.41
N ARG A 549 -25.66 -0.64 8.52
CA ARG A 549 -26.10 0.60 9.18
C ARG A 549 -25.85 1.82 8.28
N ARG A 550 -24.69 1.87 7.61
CA ARG A 550 -24.38 2.92 6.62
C ARG A 550 -25.33 2.92 5.43
N PHE A 551 -25.86 1.76 5.05
CA PHE A 551 -26.83 1.64 3.97
C PHE A 551 -28.23 2.16 4.39
N LEU A 552 -28.63 1.94 5.65
CA LEU A 552 -29.96 2.31 6.14
C LEU A 552 -30.09 3.77 6.59
N ILE A 553 -29.07 4.32 7.23
CA ILE A 553 -29.17 5.60 7.94
C ILE A 553 -28.67 6.72 7.01
N SER A 554 -29.60 7.58 6.57
CA SER A 554 -29.30 8.88 5.95
C SER A 554 -29.11 10.02 6.98
N ASP A 555 -29.34 9.74 8.26
CA ASP A 555 -29.37 10.72 9.36
C ASP A 555 -28.00 11.35 9.64
#